data_AF-A0A7X8WK19-F1
#
_entry.id   AF-A0A7X8WK19-F1
#
_cell.length_a   1.000
_cell.length_b   1.000
_cell.length_c   1.000
_cell.angle_alpha   90.00
_cell.angle_beta   90.00
_cell.angle_gamma   90.00
#
_symmetry.space_group_name_H-M   'P 1'
#
loop_
_entity.id
_entity.type
_entity.pdbx_description
1 polymer ?
#
loop_
_entity_poly.entity_id
_entity_poly.type
_entity_poly.pdbx_seq_one_letter_code
_entity_poly.pdbx_strand_id
1 'polypeptide(L)'
;WESTHATMDAVYALLSTGSDWFASGGETVIAVGNEFIEPESKELGTGYFKQSWSKTEIEPAMGNVAIEQKGNTPAWGALYWQYFEDLDKIEGTTASLDVKKELYKEQTGESGKQLVQITEASPLTVGDKVVVRLTVRTDRDMEFVHLKDMRAAAFEPVNQLSGVNWQNGVIYYQTSKDASTNYYFDVLPRGTYVFEYEVYVNRVGSYSNGITTIQSMYAPEFTSHTRGIKINVNSH
;
A
#
# COMPACT_ATOMS: atom_id res chain seq x y z
N TRP A 1 13.06 -5.15 -11.48
CA TRP A 1 12.64 -4.89 -12.86
C TRP A 1 11.23 -5.43 -13.04
N GLU A 2 10.36 -4.68 -13.68
CA GLU A 2 8.90 -4.90 -13.68
C GLU A 2 8.43 -6.06 -14.58
N SER A 3 9.30 -6.60 -15.43
CA SER A 3 8.98 -7.75 -16.28
C SER A 3 10.21 -8.57 -16.67
N THR A 4 9.98 -9.79 -17.17
CA THR A 4 11.02 -10.65 -17.75
C THR A 4 11.70 -9.98 -18.94
N HIS A 5 10.97 -9.24 -19.77
CA HIS A 5 11.53 -8.50 -20.91
C HIS A 5 12.42 -7.35 -20.42
N ALA A 6 11.96 -6.54 -19.45
CA ALA A 6 12.78 -5.49 -18.86
C ALA A 6 14.06 -6.04 -18.20
N THR A 7 13.98 -7.24 -17.63
CA THR A 7 15.15 -7.96 -17.09
C THR A 7 16.11 -8.40 -18.19
N MET A 8 15.60 -8.99 -19.27
CA MET A 8 16.42 -9.39 -20.42
C MET A 8 17.07 -8.19 -21.10
N ASP A 9 16.34 -7.09 -21.25
CA ASP A 9 16.86 -5.84 -21.83
C ASP A 9 17.94 -5.23 -20.94
N ALA A 10 17.77 -5.24 -19.62
CA ALA A 10 18.80 -4.78 -18.69
C ALA A 10 20.06 -5.66 -18.73
N VAL A 11 19.90 -7.00 -18.76
CA VAL A 11 21.02 -7.94 -18.92
C VAL A 11 21.70 -7.76 -20.28
N TYR A 12 20.93 -7.60 -21.34
CA TYR A 12 21.45 -7.36 -22.69
C TYR A 12 22.22 -6.04 -22.76
N ALA A 13 21.68 -4.96 -22.19
CA ALA A 13 22.34 -3.67 -22.11
C ALA A 13 23.68 -3.80 -21.37
N LEU A 14 23.69 -4.42 -20.19
CA LEU A 14 24.91 -4.69 -19.42
C LEU A 14 25.95 -5.45 -20.27
N LEU A 15 25.57 -6.58 -20.88
CA LEU A 15 26.50 -7.39 -21.67
C LEU A 15 26.99 -6.68 -22.95
N SER A 16 26.18 -5.79 -23.54
CA SER A 16 26.47 -5.14 -24.82
C SER A 16 27.30 -3.86 -24.67
N THR A 17 27.32 -3.21 -23.51
CA THR A 17 28.02 -1.93 -23.29
C THR A 17 29.47 -2.06 -22.83
N GLY A 18 30.07 -3.26 -22.88
CA GLY A 18 31.53 -3.42 -22.89
C GLY A 18 32.15 -4.12 -21.67
N SER A 19 33.47 -4.33 -21.71
CA SER A 19 34.26 -5.09 -20.71
C SER A 19 34.93 -4.23 -19.64
N ASP A 20 34.85 -2.90 -19.76
CA ASP A 20 35.40 -1.94 -18.80
C ASP A 20 34.48 -0.71 -18.69
N TRP A 21 33.63 -0.70 -17.67
CA TRP A 21 32.68 0.39 -17.39
C TRP A 21 33.28 1.50 -16.52
N PHE A 22 34.54 1.33 -16.06
CA PHE A 22 35.27 2.31 -15.26
C PHE A 22 36.18 3.20 -16.12
N ALA A 23 36.42 2.83 -17.37
CA ALA A 23 37.07 3.68 -18.37
C ALA A 23 36.18 4.90 -18.65
N SER A 24 36.51 6.01 -17.99
CA SER A 24 35.81 7.30 -18.05
C SER A 24 35.44 7.72 -19.48
N GLY A 25 34.15 7.73 -19.80
CA GLY A 25 33.70 8.11 -21.15
C GLY A 25 32.23 8.48 -21.31
N GLY A 26 31.43 8.54 -20.24
CA GLY A 26 30.03 8.96 -20.33
C GLY A 26 29.65 9.98 -19.28
N GLU A 27 28.77 10.91 -19.68
CA GLU A 27 28.24 11.98 -18.85
C GLU A 27 26.72 11.87 -18.82
N THR A 28 26.15 11.73 -17.62
CA THR A 28 24.70 11.78 -17.41
C THR A 28 24.30 13.20 -17.06
N VAL A 29 23.51 13.85 -17.91
CA VAL A 29 22.87 15.13 -17.64
C VAL A 29 21.47 14.85 -17.13
N ILE A 30 21.14 15.38 -15.95
CA ILE A 30 19.83 15.22 -15.32
C ILE A 30 19.23 16.60 -15.17
N ALA A 31 18.01 16.78 -15.66
CA ALA A 31 17.20 17.97 -15.44
C ALA A 31 15.91 17.60 -14.70
N VAL A 32 15.61 18.34 -13.63
CA VAL A 32 14.40 18.19 -12.83
C VAL A 32 13.63 19.51 -12.88
N GLY A 33 12.50 19.51 -13.58
CA GLY A 33 11.79 20.74 -13.94
C GLY A 33 12.65 21.64 -14.81
N ASN A 34 12.96 22.84 -14.31
CA ASN A 34 13.79 23.82 -15.02
C ASN A 34 15.25 23.85 -14.53
N GLU A 35 15.62 22.95 -13.61
CA GLU A 35 16.94 22.93 -12.98
C GLU A 35 17.79 21.78 -13.54
N PHE A 36 19.01 22.09 -13.97
CA PHE A 36 20.04 21.09 -14.27
C PHE A 36 20.75 20.70 -12.99
N ILE A 37 20.84 19.39 -12.73
CA ILE A 37 21.44 18.87 -11.52
C ILE A 37 22.96 18.85 -11.66
N GLU A 38 23.61 19.79 -10.97
CA GLU A 38 25.06 19.88 -10.85
C GLU A 38 25.46 19.44 -9.42
N PRO A 39 25.85 18.18 -9.20
CA PRO A 39 26.15 17.69 -7.86
C PRO A 39 27.44 18.32 -7.32
N GLU A 40 27.39 18.79 -6.07
CA GLU A 40 28.55 19.41 -5.40
C GLU A 40 29.75 18.46 -5.29
N SER A 41 29.47 17.15 -5.19
CA SER A 41 30.51 16.11 -5.19
C SER A 41 29.99 14.82 -5.82
N LYS A 42 30.93 14.07 -6.42
CA LYS A 42 30.70 12.74 -6.98
C LYS A 42 31.69 11.77 -6.33
N GLU A 43 31.24 10.57 -6.01
CA GLU A 43 32.11 9.50 -5.50
C GLU A 43 33.18 9.15 -6.55
N LEU A 44 34.43 9.01 -6.11
CA LEU A 44 35.54 8.66 -6.99
C LEU A 44 35.35 7.25 -7.55
N GLY A 45 35.49 7.10 -8.86
CA GLY A 45 35.35 5.83 -9.57
C GLY A 45 33.93 5.54 -10.04
N THR A 46 32.93 5.60 -9.16
CA THR A 46 31.53 5.32 -9.53
C THR A 46 30.79 6.52 -10.12
N GLY A 47 31.26 7.74 -9.82
CA GLY A 47 30.56 8.97 -10.20
C GLY A 47 29.23 9.18 -9.46
N TYR A 48 28.96 8.36 -8.43
CA TYR A 48 27.70 8.38 -7.70
C TYR A 48 27.48 9.71 -6.99
N PHE A 49 26.26 10.20 -7.05
CA PHE A 49 25.80 11.33 -6.25
C PHE A 49 24.34 11.11 -5.83
N LYS A 50 23.93 11.85 -4.80
CA LYS A 50 22.55 11.86 -4.33
C LYS A 50 22.11 13.30 -4.11
N GLN A 51 21.02 13.69 -4.75
CA GLN A 51 20.33 14.95 -4.50
C GLN A 51 19.06 14.66 -3.72
N SER A 52 18.68 15.55 -2.80
CA SER A 52 17.44 15.45 -2.05
C SER A 52 16.89 16.84 -1.81
N TRP A 53 15.58 16.98 -1.98
CA TRP A 53 14.86 18.23 -1.77
C TRP A 53 13.92 18.08 -0.58
N SER A 54 13.82 19.13 0.22
CA SER A 54 12.81 19.28 1.25
C SER A 54 11.48 19.73 0.65
N LYS A 55 10.40 19.62 1.44
CA LYS A 55 9.03 19.97 1.00
C LYS A 55 8.94 21.40 0.43
N THR A 56 9.69 22.36 0.97
CA THR A 56 9.63 23.77 0.55
C THR A 56 10.36 24.06 -0.76
N GLU A 57 11.24 23.14 -1.19
CA GLU A 57 12.01 23.26 -2.42
C GLU A 57 11.31 22.57 -3.60
N ILE A 58 10.26 21.78 -3.33
CA ILE A 58 9.54 21.02 -4.34
C ILE A 58 8.53 21.93 -5.06
N GLU A 59 8.73 22.09 -6.36
CA GLU A 59 7.81 22.82 -7.25
C GLU A 59 7.07 21.87 -8.20
N PRO A 60 5.85 22.20 -8.65
CA PRO A 60 5.10 21.38 -9.62
C PRO A 60 5.88 21.06 -10.90
N ALA A 61 6.78 21.96 -11.33
CA ALA A 61 7.62 21.76 -12.52
C ALA A 61 8.54 20.53 -12.39
N MET A 62 8.98 20.20 -11.17
CA MET A 62 9.88 19.09 -10.88
C MET A 62 9.27 17.71 -11.15
N GLY A 63 7.96 17.63 -11.42
CA GLY A 63 7.30 16.41 -11.92
C GLY A 63 7.75 16.01 -13.33
N ASN A 64 8.45 16.89 -14.05
CA ASN A 64 9.06 16.58 -15.35
C ASN A 64 10.56 16.34 -15.14
N VAL A 65 11.02 15.12 -15.43
CA VAL A 65 12.43 14.75 -15.32
C VAL A 65 12.95 14.32 -16.68
N ALA A 66 14.05 14.94 -17.11
CA ALA A 66 14.76 14.59 -18.32
C ALA A 66 16.14 14.04 -17.96
N ILE A 67 16.50 12.91 -18.55
CA ILE A 67 17.80 12.27 -18.36
C ILE A 67 18.41 12.07 -19.75
N GLU A 68 19.57 12.65 -19.96
CA GLU A 68 20.36 12.49 -21.18
C GLU A 68 21.68 11.82 -20.83
N GLN A 69 21.89 10.60 -21.33
CA GLN A 69 23.18 9.93 -21.24
C GLN A 69 23.99 10.23 -22.49
N LYS A 70 25.14 10.88 -22.32
CA LYS A 70 26.11 11.13 -23.39
C LYS A 70 27.18 10.04 -23.35
N GLY A 71 27.48 9.47 -24.50
CA GLY A 71 28.44 8.37 -24.64
C GLY A 71 27.79 6.98 -24.57
N ASN A 72 28.62 5.94 -24.61
CA ASN A 72 28.16 4.54 -24.73
C ASN A 72 28.28 3.75 -23.42
N THR A 73 28.45 4.42 -22.27
CA THR A 73 28.45 3.75 -20.97
C THR A 73 27.05 3.76 -20.36
N PRO A 74 26.65 2.67 -19.68
CA PRO A 74 25.35 2.62 -19.01
C PRO A 74 25.34 3.54 -17.78
N ALA A 75 24.19 4.16 -17.51
CA ALA A 75 23.93 4.91 -16.29
C ALA A 75 22.78 4.26 -15.51
N TRP A 76 22.90 4.27 -14.18
CA TRP A 76 21.92 3.66 -13.27
C TRP A 76 21.56 4.68 -12.21
N GLY A 77 20.27 4.77 -11.88
CA GLY A 77 19.77 5.68 -10.87
C GLY A 77 18.35 5.37 -10.49
N ALA A 78 17.87 6.03 -9.45
CA ALA A 78 16.49 5.95 -9.02
C ALA A 78 16.01 7.31 -8.54
N LEU A 79 14.76 7.63 -8.85
CA LEU A 79 14.06 8.81 -8.40
C LEU A 79 12.87 8.37 -7.56
N TYR A 80 12.73 8.97 -6.38
CA TYR A 80 11.64 8.68 -5.47
C TYR A 80 10.99 9.98 -5.00
N TRP A 81 9.66 10.03 -5.04
CA TRP A 81 8.88 11.04 -4.34
C TRP A 81 8.26 10.43 -3.09
N GLN A 82 8.46 11.07 -1.95
CA GLN A 82 7.84 10.67 -0.69
C GLN A 82 7.01 11.82 -0.16
N TYR A 83 5.76 11.55 0.17
CA TYR A 83 4.86 12.51 0.78
C TYR A 83 3.98 11.80 1.81
N PHE A 84 3.43 12.60 2.72
CA PHE A 84 2.35 12.16 3.60
C PHE A 84 1.02 12.59 2.98
N GLU A 85 0.04 11.70 3.04
CA GLU A 85 -1.32 11.98 2.61
C GLU A 85 -2.29 11.65 3.73
N ASP A 86 -3.41 12.36 3.76
CA ASP A 86 -4.51 12.01 4.65
C ASP A 86 -5.07 10.65 4.23
N LEU A 87 -5.23 9.75 5.19
CA LEU A 87 -5.65 8.37 4.92
C LEU A 87 -6.99 8.27 4.17
N ASP A 88 -7.88 9.25 4.32
CA ASP A 88 -9.17 9.32 3.63
C ASP A 88 -9.08 9.78 2.16
N LYS A 89 -7.94 10.30 1.71
CA LYS A 89 -7.66 10.66 0.30
C LYS A 89 -6.88 9.62 -0.48
N ILE A 90 -6.49 8.52 0.17
CA ILE A 90 -5.82 7.41 -0.51
C ILE A 90 -6.82 6.75 -1.45
N GLU A 91 -6.49 6.69 -2.74
CA GLU A 91 -7.27 5.97 -3.74
C GLU A 91 -7.03 4.45 -3.66
N GLY A 92 -8.00 3.67 -4.13
CA GLY A 92 -7.85 2.22 -4.19
C GLY A 92 -6.95 1.79 -5.35
N THR A 93 -6.21 0.71 -5.17
CA THR A 93 -5.53 0.03 -6.28
C THR A 93 -6.31 -1.19 -6.73
N THR A 94 -6.03 -1.68 -7.94
CA THR A 94 -6.59 -2.94 -8.44
C THR A 94 -5.45 -3.79 -8.96
N ALA A 95 -5.31 -5.00 -8.43
CA ALA A 95 -4.23 -5.91 -8.78
C ALA A 95 -4.70 -7.37 -8.84
N SER A 96 -3.75 -8.27 -9.10
CA SER A 96 -4.00 -9.73 -9.16
C SER A 96 -4.30 -10.32 -7.77
N LEU A 97 -3.65 -9.78 -6.73
CA LEU A 97 -3.99 -9.94 -5.32
C LEU A 97 -4.69 -8.66 -4.88
N ASP A 98 -5.96 -8.75 -4.49
CA ASP A 98 -6.81 -7.59 -4.29
C ASP A 98 -7.63 -7.66 -2.99
N VAL A 99 -7.98 -6.50 -2.42
CA VAL A 99 -8.78 -6.40 -1.21
C VAL A 99 -9.80 -5.27 -1.28
N LYS A 100 -11.03 -5.56 -0.84
CA LYS A 100 -12.11 -4.59 -0.65
C LYS A 100 -12.51 -4.54 0.82
N LYS A 101 -12.67 -3.34 1.36
CA LYS A 101 -13.19 -3.10 2.72
C LYS A 101 -14.59 -2.51 2.66
N GLU A 102 -15.50 -3.10 3.41
CA GLU A 102 -16.85 -2.59 3.63
C GLU A 102 -17.17 -2.61 5.13
N LEU A 103 -17.96 -1.64 5.58
CA LEU A 103 -18.40 -1.54 6.96
C LEU A 103 -19.91 -1.75 7.01
N TYR A 104 -20.36 -2.54 7.96
CA TYR A 104 -21.77 -2.77 8.22
C TYR A 104 -22.09 -2.50 9.68
N LYS A 105 -23.22 -1.86 9.95
CA LYS A 105 -23.75 -1.71 11.30
C LYS A 105 -24.66 -2.89 11.60
N GLU A 106 -24.43 -3.56 12.72
CA GLU A 106 -25.35 -4.58 13.23
C GLU A 106 -26.55 -3.89 13.88
N GLN A 107 -27.74 -4.17 13.36
CA GLN A 107 -29.01 -3.70 13.92
C GLN A 107 -29.84 -4.90 14.33
N THR A 108 -30.51 -4.80 15.47
CA THR A 108 -31.47 -5.83 15.91
C THR A 108 -32.87 -5.35 15.53
N GLY A 109 -33.48 -6.04 14.57
CA GLY A 109 -34.87 -5.82 14.17
C GLY A 109 -35.79 -6.94 14.66
N GLU A 110 -37.07 -6.85 14.32
CA GLU A 110 -38.08 -7.86 14.67
C GLU A 110 -37.76 -9.26 14.12
N SER A 111 -37.06 -9.32 12.98
CA SER A 111 -36.63 -10.57 12.34
C SER A 111 -35.25 -11.07 12.83
N GLY A 112 -34.67 -10.45 13.85
CA GLY A 112 -33.33 -10.74 14.34
C GLY A 112 -32.26 -9.75 13.87
N LYS A 113 -30.99 -10.18 13.93
CA LYS A 113 -29.84 -9.35 13.58
C LYS A 113 -29.75 -9.13 12.07
N GLN A 114 -29.55 -7.88 11.67
CA GLN A 114 -29.36 -7.47 10.28
C GLN A 114 -28.09 -6.62 10.16
N LEU A 115 -27.40 -6.75 9.02
CA LEU A 115 -26.23 -5.95 8.68
C LEU A 115 -26.64 -4.88 7.67
N VAL A 116 -26.54 -3.61 8.06
CA VAL A 116 -26.83 -2.47 7.19
C VAL A 116 -25.53 -1.80 6.80
N GLN A 117 -25.27 -1.67 5.50
CA GLN A 117 -24.03 -1.06 5.02
C GLN A 117 -23.92 0.39 5.48
N ILE A 118 -22.75 0.73 6.02
CA ILE A 118 -22.44 2.09 6.46
C ILE A 118 -21.99 2.89 5.24
N THR A 119 -22.64 4.02 5.02
CA THR A 119 -22.35 5.02 4.00
C THR A 119 -22.20 6.40 4.66
N GLU A 120 -21.78 7.42 3.92
CA GLU A 120 -21.73 8.79 4.43
C GLU A 120 -23.09 9.31 4.93
N ALA A 121 -24.19 8.78 4.36
CA ALA A 121 -25.55 9.13 4.74
C ALA A 121 -26.04 8.42 6.02
N SER A 122 -25.28 7.48 6.57
CA SER A 122 -25.66 6.70 7.76
C SER A 122 -24.62 6.90 8.87
N PRO A 123 -24.69 8.01 9.64
CA PRO A 123 -23.75 8.24 10.72
C PRO A 123 -23.89 7.18 11.81
N LEU A 124 -22.76 6.89 12.45
CA LEU A 124 -22.70 5.98 13.59
C LEU A 124 -23.01 6.74 14.88
N THR A 125 -23.45 6.03 15.90
CA THR A 125 -23.52 6.53 17.27
C THR A 125 -22.63 5.71 18.18
N VAL A 126 -22.16 6.30 19.28
CA VAL A 126 -21.43 5.56 20.33
C VAL A 126 -22.25 4.35 20.77
N GLY A 127 -21.60 3.20 20.97
CA GLY A 127 -22.25 1.93 21.32
C GLY A 127 -22.73 1.10 20.13
N ASP A 128 -22.76 1.65 18.91
CA ASP A 128 -23.04 0.84 17.72
C ASP A 128 -22.02 -0.29 17.58
N LYS A 129 -22.50 -1.46 17.15
CA LYS A 129 -21.65 -2.58 16.76
C LYS A 129 -21.46 -2.57 15.25
N VAL A 130 -20.20 -2.56 14.82
CA VAL A 130 -19.83 -2.51 13.40
C VAL A 130 -19.10 -3.80 13.04
N VAL A 131 -19.53 -4.42 11.93
CA VAL A 131 -18.85 -5.53 11.28
C VAL A 131 -17.99 -4.96 10.16
N VAL A 132 -16.68 -5.13 10.29
CA VAL A 132 -15.72 -4.84 9.22
C VAL A 132 -15.62 -6.07 8.34
N ARG A 133 -15.93 -5.93 7.05
CA ARG A 133 -15.86 -6.99 6.05
C ARG A 133 -14.72 -6.73 5.08
N LEU A 134 -13.79 -7.67 5.00
CA LEU A 134 -12.66 -7.65 4.09
C LEU A 134 -12.85 -8.76 3.05
N THR A 135 -13.06 -8.37 1.79
CA THR A 135 -13.15 -9.32 0.67
C THR A 135 -11.81 -9.36 -0.05
N VAL A 136 -11.12 -10.49 0.03
CA VAL A 136 -9.83 -10.73 -0.62
C VAL A 136 -10.06 -11.55 -1.87
N ARG A 137 -9.42 -11.17 -2.98
CA ARG A 137 -9.44 -11.91 -4.25
C ARG A 137 -8.01 -12.16 -4.72
N THR A 138 -7.73 -13.37 -5.18
CA THR A 138 -6.47 -13.69 -5.86
C THR A 138 -6.73 -14.56 -7.09
N ASP A 139 -6.02 -14.27 -8.19
CA ASP A 139 -6.14 -14.99 -9.46
C ASP A 139 -5.28 -16.27 -9.53
N ARG A 140 -4.42 -16.49 -8.53
CA ARG A 140 -3.48 -17.62 -8.41
C ARG A 140 -3.26 -18.00 -6.96
N ASP A 141 -2.63 -19.15 -6.75
CA ASP A 141 -2.18 -19.57 -5.42
C ASP A 141 -1.02 -18.67 -4.97
N MET A 142 -1.14 -18.14 -3.76
CA MET A 142 -0.18 -17.24 -3.15
C MET A 142 0.37 -17.84 -1.87
N GLU A 143 1.61 -17.48 -1.53
CA GLU A 143 2.26 -17.89 -0.29
C GLU A 143 2.71 -16.67 0.51
N PHE A 144 2.73 -16.81 1.84
CA PHE A 144 3.20 -15.81 2.79
C PHE A 144 2.57 -14.43 2.57
N VAL A 145 1.23 -14.39 2.57
CA VAL A 145 0.47 -13.16 2.37
C VAL A 145 0.18 -12.51 3.72
N HIS A 146 0.38 -11.20 3.79
CA HIS A 146 0.01 -10.37 4.93
C HIS A 146 -1.13 -9.43 4.53
N LEU A 147 -2.26 -9.56 5.22
CA LEU A 147 -3.38 -8.63 5.16
C LEU A 147 -3.38 -7.79 6.44
N LYS A 148 -3.25 -6.48 6.30
CA LYS A 148 -3.26 -5.50 7.39
C LYS A 148 -4.44 -4.56 7.19
N ASP A 149 -5.41 -4.62 8.10
CA ASP A 149 -6.50 -3.67 8.11
C ASP A 149 -6.33 -2.63 9.21
N MET A 150 -6.19 -1.36 8.84
CA MET A 150 -6.23 -0.26 9.80
C MET A 150 -7.67 -0.05 10.28
N ARG A 151 -7.85 0.54 11.46
CA ARG A 151 -9.18 0.90 11.97
C ARG A 151 -9.23 2.33 12.47
N ALA A 152 -10.41 2.93 12.41
CA ALA A 152 -10.66 4.22 13.01
C ALA A 152 -10.37 4.21 14.52
N ALA A 153 -9.87 5.32 15.06
CA ALA A 153 -9.61 5.47 16.50
C ALA A 153 -10.88 5.40 17.38
N ALA A 154 -12.07 5.51 16.77
CA ALA A 154 -13.35 5.32 17.44
C ALA A 154 -13.76 3.84 17.58
N PHE A 155 -13.02 2.92 16.96
CA PHE A 155 -13.38 1.51 16.93
C PHE A 155 -12.54 0.68 17.89
N GLU A 156 -13.24 -0.02 18.79
CA GLU A 156 -12.64 -1.00 19.69
C GLU A 156 -12.98 -2.43 19.25
N PRO A 157 -11.98 -3.28 18.97
CA PRO A 157 -12.22 -4.65 18.54
C PRO A 157 -12.89 -5.46 19.63
N VAL A 158 -13.95 -6.20 19.27
CA VAL A 158 -14.69 -7.10 20.18
C VAL A 158 -13.80 -8.24 20.64
N ASN A 159 -12.99 -8.79 19.72
CA ASN A 159 -12.01 -9.82 20.04
C ASN A 159 -10.59 -9.26 19.87
N GLN A 160 -9.79 -9.35 20.94
CA GLN A 160 -8.40 -8.90 21.00
C GLN A 160 -7.40 -10.07 21.04
N LEU A 161 -7.89 -11.30 21.15
CA LEU A 161 -7.03 -12.48 21.22
C LEU A 161 -6.40 -12.74 19.87
N SER A 162 -5.08 -12.96 19.89
CA SER A 162 -4.35 -13.44 18.72
C SER A 162 -4.42 -14.96 18.67
N GLY A 163 -4.45 -15.53 17.47
CA GLY A 163 -4.53 -16.98 17.32
C GLY A 163 -4.65 -17.46 15.88
N VAL A 164 -4.47 -18.77 15.71
CA VAL A 164 -4.72 -19.46 14.46
C VAL A 164 -6.22 -19.66 14.30
N ASN A 165 -6.74 -19.28 13.14
CA ASN A 165 -8.12 -19.45 12.75
C ASN A 165 -8.18 -20.22 11.43
N TRP A 166 -9.33 -20.85 11.18
CA TRP A 166 -9.61 -21.54 9.94
C TRP A 166 -10.99 -21.14 9.45
N GLN A 167 -11.06 -20.54 8.26
CA GLN A 167 -12.31 -20.09 7.65
C GLN A 167 -12.22 -20.25 6.13
N ASN A 168 -13.33 -20.66 5.49
CA ASN A 168 -13.43 -20.74 4.02
C ASN A 168 -12.30 -21.54 3.36
N GLY A 169 -11.82 -22.60 4.03
CA GLY A 169 -10.74 -23.45 3.55
C GLY A 169 -9.32 -22.88 3.71
N VAL A 170 -9.17 -21.73 4.37
CA VAL A 170 -7.87 -21.05 4.57
C VAL A 170 -7.54 -21.00 6.06
N ILE A 171 -6.31 -21.38 6.40
CA ILE A 171 -5.74 -21.23 7.74
C ILE A 171 -4.98 -19.91 7.78
N TYR A 172 -5.18 -19.14 8.84
CA TYR A 172 -4.47 -17.88 9.03
C TYR A 172 -4.21 -17.59 10.50
N TYR A 173 -3.12 -16.88 10.79
CA TYR A 173 -2.89 -16.32 12.10
C TYR A 173 -3.43 -14.89 12.16
N GLN A 174 -4.32 -14.61 13.10
CA GLN A 174 -4.88 -13.28 13.32
C GLN A 174 -4.27 -12.63 14.56
N THR A 175 -3.99 -11.34 14.49
CA THR A 175 -3.61 -10.53 15.64
C THR A 175 -4.25 -9.15 15.59
N SER A 176 -4.77 -8.71 16.73
CA SER A 176 -5.31 -7.37 16.91
C SER A 176 -4.27 -6.50 17.62
N LYS A 177 -3.81 -5.44 16.95
CA LYS A 177 -2.94 -4.39 17.49
C LYS A 177 -3.74 -3.12 17.72
N ASP A 178 -3.20 -2.11 18.39
CA ASP A 178 -3.93 -0.88 18.78
C ASP A 178 -4.64 -0.14 17.64
N ALA A 179 -4.06 -0.12 16.44
CA ALA A 179 -4.61 0.61 15.29
C ALA A 179 -4.89 -0.30 14.07
N SER A 180 -4.73 -1.62 14.20
CA SER A 180 -4.94 -2.54 13.07
C SER A 180 -5.28 -3.97 13.48
N THR A 181 -5.99 -4.67 12.62
CA THR A 181 -6.17 -6.12 12.66
C THR A 181 -5.34 -6.73 11.54
N ASN A 182 -4.49 -7.70 11.85
CA ASN A 182 -3.56 -8.31 10.91
C ASN A 182 -3.88 -9.80 10.75
N TYR A 183 -3.77 -10.28 9.51
CA TYR A 183 -3.96 -11.67 9.12
C TYR A 183 -2.73 -12.12 8.34
N TYR A 184 -2.16 -13.25 8.74
CA TYR A 184 -1.00 -13.86 8.11
C TYR A 184 -1.39 -15.21 7.54
N PHE A 185 -1.18 -15.38 6.24
CA PHE A 185 -1.50 -16.60 5.49
C PHE A 185 -0.21 -17.25 5.02
N ASP A 186 0.04 -18.49 5.42
CA ASP A 186 1.14 -19.28 4.85
C ASP A 186 0.83 -19.63 3.40
N VAL A 187 -0.42 -20.03 3.14
CA VAL A 187 -0.95 -20.32 1.81
C VAL A 187 -2.32 -19.68 1.66
N LEU A 188 -2.51 -18.94 0.57
CA LEU A 188 -3.78 -18.36 0.13
C LEU A 188 -4.07 -18.86 -1.28
N PRO A 189 -4.86 -19.94 -1.44
CA PRO A 189 -5.18 -20.47 -2.76
C PRO A 189 -5.92 -19.46 -3.63
N ARG A 190 -5.94 -19.70 -4.94
CA ARG A 190 -6.75 -18.94 -5.88
C ARG A 190 -8.21 -18.92 -5.44
N GLY A 191 -8.82 -17.74 -5.37
CA GLY A 191 -10.22 -17.64 -4.99
C GLY A 191 -10.66 -16.25 -4.53
N THR A 192 -11.81 -16.23 -3.86
CA THR A 192 -12.36 -15.05 -3.19
C THR A 192 -12.78 -15.44 -1.78
N TYR A 193 -12.31 -14.67 -0.80
CA TYR A 193 -12.45 -14.97 0.62
C TYR A 193 -13.04 -13.75 1.32
N VAL A 194 -13.94 -13.99 2.26
CA VAL A 194 -14.52 -12.94 3.10
C VAL A 194 -14.06 -13.18 4.54
N PHE A 195 -13.39 -12.19 5.10
CA PHE A 195 -12.98 -12.14 6.50
C PHE A 195 -13.75 -11.04 7.20
N GLU A 196 -14.32 -11.35 8.37
CA GLU A 196 -15.10 -10.40 9.14
C GLU A 196 -14.59 -10.33 10.57
N TYR A 197 -14.61 -9.12 11.12
CA TYR A 197 -14.40 -8.94 12.55
C TYR A 197 -15.26 -7.78 13.06
N GLU A 198 -15.58 -7.85 14.34
CA GLU A 198 -16.51 -6.93 14.97
C GLU A 198 -15.77 -5.88 15.79
N VAL A 199 -16.29 -4.65 15.77
CA VAL A 199 -15.82 -3.54 16.60
C VAL A 199 -17.00 -2.82 17.24
N TYR A 200 -16.80 -2.21 18.41
CA TYR A 200 -17.73 -1.26 19.01
C TYR A 200 -17.27 0.17 18.78
N VAL A 201 -18.23 1.08 18.60
CA VAL A 201 -17.98 2.52 18.52
C VAL A 201 -17.87 3.12 19.91
N ASN A 202 -16.75 3.77 20.26
CA ASN A 202 -16.50 4.25 21.62
C ASN A 202 -16.51 5.78 21.79
N ARG A 203 -16.32 6.56 20.72
CA ARG A 203 -16.08 8.01 20.79
C ARG A 203 -16.73 8.77 19.64
N VAL A 204 -17.31 9.93 19.97
CA VAL A 204 -17.89 10.89 19.01
C VAL A 204 -16.80 11.63 18.25
N GLY A 205 -17.04 11.95 16.98
CA GLY A 205 -16.10 12.69 16.15
C GLY A 205 -16.10 12.26 14.69
N SER A 206 -15.18 12.83 13.92
CA SER A 206 -14.94 12.48 12.52
C SER A 206 -13.59 11.80 12.41
N TYR A 207 -13.56 10.58 11.90
CA TYR A 207 -12.37 9.72 11.91
C TYR A 207 -12.07 9.19 10.51
N SER A 208 -10.78 9.11 10.18
CA SER A 208 -10.35 8.25 9.08
C SER A 208 -10.35 6.80 9.56
N ASN A 209 -10.95 5.92 8.76
CA ASN A 209 -10.97 4.47 9.01
C ASN A 209 -9.76 3.74 8.41
N GLY A 210 -8.75 4.52 7.97
CA GLY A 210 -7.55 4.01 7.36
C GLY A 210 -7.80 3.22 6.08
N ILE A 211 -6.78 2.47 5.69
CA ILE A 211 -6.80 1.57 4.53
C ILE A 211 -6.57 0.13 4.97
N THR A 212 -7.02 -0.80 4.15
CA THR A 212 -6.57 -2.18 4.21
C THR A 212 -5.48 -2.39 3.16
N THR A 213 -4.37 -2.99 3.53
CA THR A 213 -3.29 -3.38 2.63
C THR A 213 -3.17 -4.90 2.61
N ILE A 214 -2.98 -5.47 1.42
CA ILE A 214 -2.66 -6.89 1.26
C ILE A 214 -1.41 -7.03 0.40
N GLN A 215 -0.46 -7.85 0.82
CA GLN A 215 0.80 -8.02 0.10
C GLN A 215 1.38 -9.42 0.30
N SER A 216 2.08 -9.94 -0.72
CA SER A 216 3.01 -11.06 -0.51
C SER A 216 4.31 -10.56 0.11
N MET A 217 4.84 -11.31 1.08
CA MET A 217 6.10 -10.96 1.74
C MET A 217 7.33 -11.24 0.87
N TYR A 218 7.22 -12.11 -0.13
CA TYR A 218 8.33 -12.53 -0.99
C TYR A 218 8.18 -12.15 -2.46
N ALA A 219 7.00 -11.68 -2.87
CA ALA A 219 6.74 -11.22 -4.24
C ALA A 219 6.09 -9.81 -4.16
N PRO A 220 6.90 -8.75 -3.94
CA PRO A 220 6.41 -7.40 -3.62
C PRO A 220 5.58 -6.74 -4.72
N GLU A 221 5.68 -7.23 -5.95
CA GLU A 221 4.81 -6.84 -7.07
C GLU A 221 3.35 -7.23 -6.84
N PHE A 222 3.06 -8.20 -5.97
CA PHE A 222 1.71 -8.56 -5.55
C PHE A 222 1.35 -7.82 -4.28
N THR A 223 0.87 -6.60 -4.47
CA THR A 223 0.38 -5.74 -3.41
C THR A 223 -0.84 -4.96 -3.88
N SER A 224 -1.80 -4.74 -2.99
CA SER A 224 -2.87 -3.78 -3.22
C SER A 224 -3.36 -3.19 -1.90
N HIS A 225 -4.14 -2.12 -2.02
CA HIS A 225 -4.80 -1.49 -0.89
C HIS A 225 -6.15 -0.91 -1.27
N THR A 226 -7.02 -0.80 -0.27
CA THR A 226 -8.30 -0.12 -0.42
C THR A 226 -8.10 1.38 -0.50
N ARG A 227 -9.14 2.07 -0.97
CA ARG A 227 -9.27 3.50 -0.70
C ARG A 227 -9.45 3.77 0.80
N GLY A 228 -9.17 5.00 1.20
CA GLY A 228 -9.56 5.53 2.50
C GLY A 228 -11.08 5.67 2.65
N ILE A 229 -11.58 5.50 3.87
CA ILE A 229 -12.99 5.76 4.19
C ILE A 229 -13.04 6.67 5.41
N LYS A 230 -13.89 7.69 5.36
CA LYS A 230 -14.19 8.54 6.52
C LYS A 230 -15.47 8.06 7.20
N ILE A 231 -15.49 8.11 8.53
CA ILE A 231 -16.68 7.82 9.33
C ILE A 231 -17.00 9.00 10.25
N ASN A 232 -18.28 9.24 10.46
CA ASN A 232 -18.77 10.23 11.40
C ASN A 232 -19.55 9.53 12.52
N VAL A 233 -19.20 9.87 13.76
CA VAL A 233 -19.83 9.35 14.97
C VAL A 233 -20.49 10.49 15.73
N ASN A 234 -21.81 10.40 15.90
CA ASN A 234 -22.61 11.38 16.62
C ASN A 234 -22.84 10.94 18.07
N SER A 235 -23.18 11.90 18.92
CA SER A 235 -23.82 11.58 20.20
C SER A 235 -25.21 10.99 19.95
N HIS A 236 -25.68 10.17 20.88
CA HIS A 236 -27.09 9.80 20.94
C HIS A 236 -28.00 11.03 21.10
#